data_AF-A0A3N5HSF1-F1
#
_entry.id   AF-A0A3N5HSF1-F1
#
_cell.length_a   1.000
_cell.length_b   1.000
_cell.length_c   1.000
_cell.angle_alpha   90.00
_cell.angle_beta   90.00
_cell.angle_gamma   90.00
#
_symmetry.space_group_name_H-M   'P 1'
#
loop_
_entity.id
_entity.type
_entity.pdbx_description
1 polymer ?
#
loop_
_entity_poly.entity_id
_entity_poly.type
_entity_poly.pdbx_seq_one_letter_code
_entity_poly.pdbx_strand_id
1 'polypeptide(L)'
;MYRRVILSVLALVLGVGSLADGATIVWVSDNKTPAAGVPADQAWVDLLIAQGYTVDISFRNKEARTLDATKVAALNAADLIIVSRDTDSGQYDDGTEIAQWNGITTPILLQVGQIAQNIRWKWINIGTTAIAQPTMEAVLPTHPIFDGVPLGANNQVAVLTTNCTFVATTDVGNGTLIAKRADNSQPWIVEWAPGVEFYAGSVEKAGGKRLLFSGGGTSGVSDGTYNYNDAGKKMFLNAIGYLLGIKPVASDPGPAEGAVDVPRDPVLSWKPVLPSQKHDVYLGTSKDDVDAATVASPLNVLAGAGQDANTFEPADLLEYGKTYYWRIDEVNTTPDAS
;
A
#
# COMPACT_ATOMS: atom_id res chain seq x y z
N MET A 1 43.92 -34.11 -22.67
CA MET A 1 43.76 -33.15 -21.56
C MET A 1 42.71 -32.12 -21.99
N TYR A 2 41.42 -32.44 -21.85
CA TYR A 2 40.33 -31.53 -22.19
C TYR A 2 39.70 -31.04 -20.88
N ARG A 3 40.09 -29.84 -20.44
CA ARG A 3 39.35 -29.13 -19.39
C ARG A 3 38.07 -28.60 -20.04
N ARG A 4 36.95 -29.29 -19.80
CA ARG A 4 35.62 -28.73 -20.04
C ARG A 4 35.34 -27.74 -18.92
N VAL A 5 35.37 -26.44 -19.24
CA VAL A 5 34.76 -25.41 -18.42
C VAL A 5 33.25 -25.59 -18.58
N ILE A 6 32.55 -25.94 -17.51
CA ILE A 6 31.08 -26.10 -17.49
C ILE A 6 30.57 -25.06 -16.52
N LEU A 7 29.87 -24.07 -17.06
CA LEU A 7 29.29 -22.94 -16.34
C LEU A 7 28.02 -23.38 -15.61
N SER A 8 27.98 -23.26 -14.29
CA SER A 8 26.73 -23.31 -13.52
C SER A 8 26.08 -21.94 -13.59
N VAL A 9 24.79 -21.84 -13.94
CA VAL A 9 24.07 -20.56 -14.09
C VAL A 9 23.06 -20.42 -12.95
N LEU A 10 23.15 -19.38 -12.14
CA LEU A 10 22.13 -19.03 -11.16
C LEU A 10 21.28 -17.89 -11.74
N ALA A 11 20.03 -18.19 -12.07
CA ALA A 11 19.09 -17.21 -12.60
C ALA A 11 18.10 -16.88 -11.48
N LEU A 12 18.30 -15.77 -10.78
CA LEU A 12 17.22 -15.23 -9.95
C LEU A 12 16.03 -14.94 -10.86
N VAL A 13 14.82 -15.32 -10.48
CA VAL A 13 13.69 -14.64 -11.08
C VAL A 13 13.53 -13.35 -10.34
N LEU A 14 14.09 -12.28 -10.89
CA LEU A 14 13.49 -10.99 -10.63
C LEU A 14 12.10 -11.07 -11.27
N GLY A 15 11.07 -11.06 -10.45
CA GLY A 15 9.96 -10.18 -10.79
C GLY A 15 10.62 -8.82 -10.97
N VAL A 16 10.99 -8.47 -12.20
CA VAL A 16 11.44 -7.12 -12.55
C VAL A 16 10.19 -6.25 -12.50
N GLY A 17 9.62 -6.12 -11.31
CA GLY A 17 8.82 -4.99 -10.95
C GLY A 17 9.79 -4.06 -10.27
N SER A 18 10.17 -2.98 -10.94
CA SER A 18 10.26 -1.74 -10.18
C SER A 18 8.96 -1.65 -9.36
N LEU A 19 9.01 -1.12 -8.13
CA LEU A 19 7.84 -1.02 -7.25
C LEU A 19 6.66 -0.23 -7.85
N ALA A 20 6.77 0.23 -9.12
CA ALA A 20 5.82 1.10 -9.77
C ALA A 20 5.85 1.16 -11.32
N ASP A 21 6.68 0.45 -12.09
CA ASP A 21 6.55 0.51 -13.57
C ASP A 21 5.18 -0.06 -13.97
N GLY A 22 4.27 0.83 -14.30
CA GLY A 22 3.00 0.51 -14.95
C GLY A 22 1.77 0.52 -14.05
N ALA A 23 1.89 0.57 -12.71
CA ALA A 23 0.70 0.69 -11.86
C ALA A 23 0.08 2.08 -12.03
N THR A 24 -1.18 2.11 -12.42
CA THR A 24 -1.94 3.33 -12.70
C THR A 24 -2.73 3.73 -11.47
N ILE A 25 -2.40 4.89 -10.90
CA ILE A 25 -3.11 5.51 -9.79
C ILE A 25 -3.97 6.65 -10.34
N VAL A 26 -5.29 6.56 -10.16
CA VAL A 26 -6.19 7.70 -10.43
C VAL A 26 -6.17 8.62 -9.21
N TRP A 27 -5.76 9.87 -9.44
CA TRP A 27 -5.79 10.93 -8.42
C TRP A 27 -7.08 11.75 -8.55
N VAL A 28 -7.98 11.59 -7.58
CA VAL A 28 -9.26 12.30 -7.52
C VAL A 28 -9.13 13.54 -6.65
N SER A 29 -9.48 14.71 -7.18
CA SER A 29 -9.38 16.00 -6.50
C SER A 29 -10.28 17.01 -7.17
N ASP A 30 -10.78 18.03 -6.47
CA ASP A 30 -11.60 19.08 -7.09
C ASP A 30 -10.79 20.30 -7.55
N ASN A 31 -9.50 20.35 -7.20
CA ASN A 31 -8.60 21.49 -7.48
C ASN A 31 -9.26 22.83 -7.13
N LYS A 32 -9.69 22.95 -5.87
CA LYS A 32 -10.63 24.03 -5.47
C LYS A 32 -10.00 25.40 -5.51
N THR A 33 -8.74 25.49 -5.09
CA THR A 33 -8.03 26.77 -4.89
C THR A 33 -6.60 26.70 -5.42
N PRO A 34 -6.39 26.56 -6.74
CA PRO A 34 -5.05 26.56 -7.31
C PRO A 34 -4.37 27.91 -7.11
N ALA A 35 -3.11 27.89 -6.69
CA ALA A 35 -2.28 29.07 -6.55
C ALA A 35 -1.37 29.19 -7.78
N ALA A 36 -1.46 30.30 -8.51
CA ALA A 36 -0.70 30.52 -9.76
C ALA A 36 -0.84 29.37 -10.78
N GLY A 37 -1.99 28.70 -10.82
CA GLY A 37 -2.26 27.56 -11.71
C GLY A 37 -1.75 26.21 -11.20
N VAL A 38 -1.15 26.15 -10.01
CA VAL A 38 -0.71 24.92 -9.38
C VAL A 38 -1.77 24.44 -8.37
N PRO A 39 -2.32 23.23 -8.52
CA PRO A 39 -3.24 22.66 -7.53
C PRO A 39 -2.58 22.50 -6.17
N ALA A 40 -3.35 22.67 -5.09
CA ALA A 40 -2.82 22.61 -3.73
C ALA A 40 -2.22 21.24 -3.39
N ASP A 41 -2.72 20.18 -4.01
CA ASP A 41 -2.30 18.79 -3.81
C ASP A 41 -1.19 18.31 -4.75
N GLN A 42 -0.56 19.20 -5.54
CA GLN A 42 0.48 18.82 -6.53
C GLN A 42 1.64 18.03 -5.95
N ALA A 43 2.09 18.38 -4.75
CA ALA A 43 3.20 17.67 -4.11
C ALA A 43 2.89 16.18 -3.80
N TRP A 44 1.61 15.79 -3.67
CA TRP A 44 1.24 14.38 -3.58
C TRP A 44 1.42 13.66 -4.92
N VAL A 45 0.95 14.26 -6.01
CA VAL A 45 1.08 13.72 -7.37
C VAL A 45 2.55 13.60 -7.75
N ASP A 46 3.35 14.63 -7.48
CA ASP A 46 4.79 14.62 -7.75
C ASP A 46 5.51 13.52 -6.97
N LEU A 47 5.11 13.27 -5.71
CA LEU A 47 5.63 12.17 -4.92
C LEU A 47 5.35 10.81 -5.59
N LEU A 48 4.12 10.58 -6.04
CA LEU A 48 3.74 9.32 -6.68
C LEU A 48 4.52 9.09 -7.99
N ILE A 49 4.63 10.12 -8.82
CA ILE A 49 5.43 10.08 -10.06
C ILE A 49 6.89 9.81 -9.73
N ALA A 50 7.44 10.44 -8.69
CA ALA A 50 8.81 10.21 -8.25
C ALA A 50 9.05 8.78 -7.70
N GLN A 51 8.00 8.06 -7.30
CA GLN A 51 8.08 6.63 -6.98
C GLN A 51 7.94 5.72 -8.20
N GLY A 52 7.66 6.29 -9.39
CA GLY A 52 7.53 5.57 -10.66
C GLY A 52 6.10 5.26 -11.07
N TYR A 53 5.09 5.65 -10.29
CA TYR A 53 3.69 5.35 -10.62
C TYR A 53 3.22 6.17 -11.83
N THR A 54 2.38 5.55 -12.66
CA THR A 54 1.60 6.30 -13.65
C THR A 54 0.43 6.96 -12.93
N VAL A 55 0.39 8.29 -12.88
CA VAL A 55 -0.70 9.02 -12.21
C VAL A 55 -1.67 9.57 -13.25
N ASP A 56 -2.89 9.03 -13.26
CA ASP A 56 -3.99 9.56 -14.04
C ASP A 56 -4.63 10.75 -13.31
N ILE A 57 -4.55 11.92 -13.95
CA ILE A 57 -5.08 13.19 -13.46
C ILE A 57 -6.38 13.60 -14.15
N SER A 58 -7.03 12.70 -14.89
CA SER A 58 -8.30 12.96 -15.57
C SER A 58 -9.47 13.25 -14.61
N PHE A 59 -9.31 12.95 -13.32
CA PHE A 59 -10.27 13.22 -12.24
C PHE A 59 -9.80 14.31 -11.26
N ARG A 60 -8.87 15.17 -11.69
CA ARG A 60 -8.19 16.15 -10.82
C ARG A 60 -8.88 17.51 -10.73
N ASN A 61 -10.07 17.67 -11.31
CA ASN A 61 -10.96 18.80 -11.04
C ASN A 61 -12.35 18.26 -10.65
N LYS A 62 -13.42 18.79 -11.23
CA LYS A 62 -14.79 18.47 -10.80
C LYS A 62 -15.36 17.22 -11.47
N GLU A 63 -14.56 16.47 -12.23
CA GLU A 63 -15.00 15.34 -13.04
C GLU A 63 -15.58 14.21 -12.17
N ALA A 64 -15.07 14.05 -10.95
CA ALA A 64 -15.44 13.01 -10.02
C ALA A 64 -16.71 13.30 -9.20
N ARG A 65 -17.23 14.53 -9.23
CA ARG A 65 -18.49 14.91 -8.52
C ARG A 65 -19.72 14.20 -9.07
N THR A 66 -19.66 13.74 -10.32
CA THR A 66 -20.72 12.95 -10.94
C THR A 66 -20.11 11.80 -11.72
N LEU A 67 -20.57 10.58 -11.46
CA LEU A 67 -20.11 9.38 -12.14
C LEU A 67 -21.14 8.92 -13.16
N ASP A 68 -20.70 8.77 -14.41
CA ASP A 68 -21.42 8.01 -15.44
C ASP A 68 -20.76 6.64 -15.65
N ALA A 69 -21.34 5.80 -16.49
CA ALA A 69 -20.82 4.47 -16.74
C ALA A 69 -19.38 4.47 -17.30
N THR A 70 -19.01 5.49 -18.09
CA THR A 70 -17.67 5.62 -18.66
C THR A 70 -16.65 5.98 -17.58
N LYS A 71 -16.98 6.91 -16.69
CA LYS A 71 -16.12 7.27 -15.55
C LYS A 71 -15.96 6.12 -14.56
N VAL A 72 -17.04 5.39 -14.27
CA VAL A 72 -16.97 4.19 -13.42
C VAL A 72 -16.07 3.12 -14.07
N ALA A 73 -16.16 2.92 -15.39
CA ALA A 73 -15.29 2.00 -16.09
C ALA A 73 -13.82 2.45 -16.06
N ALA A 74 -13.53 3.74 -16.20
CA ALA A 74 -12.18 4.28 -16.09
C ALA A 74 -11.60 4.09 -14.68
N LEU A 75 -12.38 4.37 -13.64
CA LEU A 75 -11.98 4.15 -12.24
C LEU A 75 -11.71 2.66 -11.96
N ASN A 76 -12.53 1.75 -12.49
CA ASN A 76 -12.33 0.30 -12.35
C ASN A 76 -11.19 -0.27 -13.19
N ALA A 77 -10.68 0.48 -14.18
CA ALA A 77 -9.54 0.07 -15.00
C ALA A 77 -8.19 0.44 -14.36
N ALA A 78 -8.19 1.30 -13.35
CA ALA A 78 -7.00 1.66 -12.59
C ALA A 78 -6.65 0.61 -11.54
N ASP A 79 -5.39 0.61 -11.09
CA ASP A 79 -4.91 -0.29 -10.04
C ASP A 79 -5.21 0.24 -8.63
N LEU A 80 -5.26 1.57 -8.48
CA LEU A 80 -5.61 2.25 -7.23
C LEU A 80 -6.27 3.60 -7.52
N ILE A 81 -7.22 3.98 -6.67
CA ILE A 81 -7.78 5.32 -6.64
C ILE A 81 -7.38 6.00 -5.32
N ILE A 82 -6.86 7.21 -5.41
CA ILE A 82 -6.59 8.05 -4.23
C ILE A 82 -7.48 9.28 -4.29
N VAL A 83 -8.29 9.48 -3.25
CA VAL A 83 -9.18 10.64 -3.12
C VAL A 83 -8.55 11.68 -2.21
N SER A 84 -8.08 12.75 -2.83
CA SER A 84 -7.40 13.89 -2.23
C SER A 84 -8.30 14.65 -1.27
N ARG A 85 -7.69 15.25 -0.25
CA ARG A 85 -8.36 16.23 0.62
C ARG A 85 -8.69 17.55 -0.08
N ASP A 86 -8.14 17.82 -1.27
CA ASP A 86 -8.56 18.95 -2.11
C ASP A 86 -9.86 18.68 -2.90
N THR A 87 -10.71 17.78 -2.41
CA THR A 87 -12.10 17.59 -2.86
C THR A 87 -13.06 18.52 -2.10
N ASP A 88 -14.14 18.94 -2.76
CA ASP A 88 -15.25 19.64 -2.11
C ASP A 88 -16.24 18.62 -1.56
N SER A 89 -16.01 18.18 -0.33
CA SER A 89 -16.80 17.09 0.26
C SER A 89 -18.33 17.33 0.22
N GLY A 90 -18.80 18.58 0.19
CA GLY A 90 -20.23 18.90 0.07
C GLY A 90 -20.81 18.72 -1.33
N GLN A 91 -20.07 18.06 -2.22
CA GLN A 91 -20.48 17.73 -3.59
C GLN A 91 -20.44 16.21 -3.83
N TYR A 92 -20.17 15.44 -2.77
CA TYR A 92 -20.10 13.98 -2.74
C TYR A 92 -21.19 13.44 -1.79
N ASP A 93 -22.42 13.94 -1.97
CA ASP A 93 -23.61 13.64 -1.16
C ASP A 93 -24.93 13.51 -1.96
N ASP A 94 -24.89 13.27 -3.28
CA ASP A 94 -26.10 13.36 -4.12
C ASP A 94 -26.62 12.02 -4.69
N GLY A 95 -27.92 11.77 -4.55
CA GLY A 95 -28.67 10.74 -5.26
C GLY A 95 -28.02 9.33 -5.24
N THR A 96 -27.64 8.85 -6.43
CA THR A 96 -27.05 7.51 -6.63
C THR A 96 -25.54 7.47 -6.45
N GLU A 97 -24.89 8.62 -6.26
CA GLU A 97 -23.43 8.78 -6.26
C GLU A 97 -22.75 7.94 -5.17
N ILE A 98 -23.34 7.90 -3.97
CA ILE A 98 -22.86 7.07 -2.85
C ILE A 98 -22.73 5.60 -3.29
N ALA A 99 -23.80 5.04 -3.87
CA ALA A 99 -23.80 3.65 -4.33
C ALA A 99 -22.83 3.42 -5.50
N GLN A 100 -22.63 4.42 -6.37
CA GLN A 100 -21.68 4.35 -7.47
C GLN A 100 -20.24 4.28 -6.96
N TRP A 101 -19.84 5.17 -6.04
CA TRP A 101 -18.51 5.15 -5.44
C TRP A 101 -18.25 3.90 -4.62
N ASN A 102 -19.22 3.53 -3.78
CA ASN A 102 -19.11 2.32 -2.97
C ASN A 102 -19.06 1.06 -3.84
N GLY A 103 -19.70 1.06 -5.01
CA GLY A 103 -19.68 -0.05 -5.97
C GLY A 103 -18.41 -0.23 -6.81
N ILE A 104 -17.46 0.73 -6.81
CA ILE A 104 -16.19 0.59 -7.55
C ILE A 104 -15.38 -0.60 -6.99
N THR A 105 -14.85 -1.46 -7.85
CA THR A 105 -14.09 -2.66 -7.42
C THR A 105 -12.61 -2.38 -7.22
N THR A 106 -12.07 -1.34 -7.86
CA THR A 106 -10.69 -0.89 -7.62
C THR A 106 -10.51 -0.44 -6.16
N PRO A 107 -9.37 -0.74 -5.51
CA PRO A 107 -9.07 -0.24 -4.18
C PRO A 107 -9.14 1.29 -4.09
N ILE A 108 -9.64 1.83 -2.97
CA ILE A 108 -9.73 3.27 -2.73
C ILE A 108 -8.99 3.64 -1.44
N LEU A 109 -8.03 4.56 -1.53
CA LEU A 109 -7.46 5.29 -0.41
C LEU A 109 -8.16 6.66 -0.30
N LEU A 110 -8.88 6.87 0.79
CA LEU A 110 -9.60 8.11 1.07
C LEU A 110 -8.81 8.95 2.09
N GLN A 111 -8.41 10.17 1.72
CA GLN A 111 -7.74 11.10 2.65
C GLN A 111 -8.74 12.00 3.40
N VAL A 112 -10.04 11.85 3.14
CA VAL A 112 -11.07 12.85 3.47
C VAL A 112 -12.02 12.33 4.53
N GLY A 113 -11.78 12.73 5.79
CA GLY A 113 -12.68 12.39 6.90
C GLY A 113 -14.12 12.89 6.71
N GLN A 114 -14.33 13.99 5.98
CA GLN A 114 -15.69 14.48 5.66
C GLN A 114 -16.47 13.50 4.78
N ILE A 115 -15.85 12.97 3.71
CA ILE A 115 -16.50 12.06 2.75
C ILE A 115 -16.83 10.71 3.38
N ALA A 116 -16.02 10.25 4.35
CA ALA A 116 -16.27 9.02 5.08
C ALA A 116 -17.56 9.04 5.94
N GLN A 117 -18.13 10.21 6.22
CA GLN A 117 -19.30 10.39 7.10
C GLN A 117 -20.58 9.72 6.61
N ASN A 118 -21.54 9.54 7.53
CA ASN A 118 -22.87 8.97 7.25
C ASN A 118 -23.79 9.88 6.42
N ILE A 119 -23.44 11.15 6.29
CA ILE A 119 -24.12 12.11 5.42
C ILE A 119 -23.48 12.19 4.02
N ARG A 120 -22.49 11.32 3.74
CA ARG A 120 -21.78 11.20 2.46
C ARG A 120 -21.64 9.73 2.09
N TRP A 121 -20.43 9.19 1.92
CA TRP A 121 -20.23 7.82 1.46
C TRP A 121 -20.54 6.73 2.49
N LYS A 122 -20.84 7.11 3.73
CA LYS A 122 -21.28 6.21 4.81
C LYS A 122 -20.25 5.13 5.17
N TRP A 123 -18.97 5.46 5.16
CA TRP A 123 -17.93 4.54 5.64
C TRP A 123 -17.90 4.47 7.17
N ILE A 124 -18.24 5.58 7.85
CA ILE A 124 -18.25 5.69 9.31
C ILE A 124 -19.54 6.38 9.75
N ASN A 125 -20.20 5.84 10.78
CA ASN A 125 -21.48 6.33 11.27
C ASN A 125 -21.35 7.60 12.14
N ILE A 126 -20.96 8.71 11.51
CA ILE A 126 -20.74 10.00 12.18
C ILE A 126 -21.05 11.15 11.22
N GLY A 127 -21.56 12.26 11.76
CA GLY A 127 -21.91 13.48 11.00
C GLY A 127 -20.97 14.66 11.24
N THR A 128 -19.86 14.46 11.95
CA THR A 128 -18.95 15.54 12.39
C THR A 128 -17.48 15.17 12.19
N THR A 129 -16.64 16.20 12.12
CA THR A 129 -15.17 16.07 12.01
C THR A 129 -14.46 16.94 13.04
N ALA A 130 -13.19 16.63 13.27
CA ALA A 130 -12.28 17.41 14.10
C ALA A 130 -11.03 17.77 13.30
N ILE A 131 -10.51 18.98 13.51
CA ILE A 131 -9.25 19.45 12.92
C ILE A 131 -8.17 19.42 14.00
N ALA A 132 -7.05 18.76 13.71
CA ALA A 132 -5.92 18.67 14.63
C ALA A 132 -4.63 18.29 13.91
N GLN A 133 -3.50 18.42 14.61
CA GLN A 133 -2.20 17.85 14.25
C GLN A 133 -1.74 16.89 15.37
N PRO A 134 -2.42 15.76 15.57
CA PRO A 134 -2.14 14.86 16.69
C PRO A 134 -0.94 13.96 16.40
N THR A 135 -0.40 13.35 17.46
CA THR A 135 0.46 12.16 17.33
C THR A 135 -0.42 10.95 16.99
N MET A 136 0.05 10.10 16.08
CA MET A 136 -0.62 8.84 15.75
C MET A 136 -0.22 7.75 16.74
N GLU A 137 -1.15 6.87 17.10
CA GLU A 137 -0.90 5.62 17.82
C GLU A 137 -1.26 4.44 16.91
N ALA A 138 -0.30 3.54 16.68
CA ALA A 138 -0.53 2.31 15.94
C ALA A 138 -1.29 1.30 16.83
N VAL A 139 -2.50 0.94 16.39
CA VAL A 139 -3.31 -0.10 17.03
C VAL A 139 -2.81 -1.47 16.58
N LEU A 140 -2.43 -1.57 15.31
CA LEU A 140 -1.83 -2.77 14.70
C LEU A 140 -0.37 -2.46 14.29
N PRO A 141 0.60 -2.42 15.22
CA PRO A 141 1.96 -1.97 14.94
C PRO A 141 2.74 -2.88 13.98
N THR A 142 2.29 -4.12 13.76
CA THR A 142 2.89 -5.05 12.77
C THR A 142 2.22 -4.99 11.40
N HIS A 143 1.25 -4.09 11.20
CA HIS A 143 0.59 -3.91 9.92
C HIS A 143 1.57 -3.32 8.89
N PRO A 144 1.57 -3.76 7.61
CA PRO A 144 2.55 -3.34 6.59
C PRO A 144 2.73 -1.83 6.42
N ILE A 145 1.67 -1.05 6.71
CA ILE A 145 1.72 0.42 6.68
C ILE A 145 2.82 0.99 7.59
N PHE A 146 3.17 0.31 8.69
CA PHE A 146 4.19 0.76 9.63
C PHE A 146 5.59 0.23 9.31
N ASP A 147 5.78 -0.55 8.25
CA ASP A 147 7.06 -1.19 8.01
C ASP A 147 8.19 -0.16 7.87
N GLY A 148 9.24 -0.34 8.67
CA GLY A 148 10.40 0.54 8.72
C GLY A 148 10.12 1.95 9.22
N VAL A 149 8.98 2.17 9.88
CA VAL A 149 8.63 3.40 10.59
C VAL A 149 8.91 3.18 12.07
N PRO A 150 9.88 3.88 12.68
CA PRO A 150 10.16 3.74 14.10
C PRO A 150 8.96 4.20 14.93
N LEU A 151 8.39 3.29 15.72
CA LEU A 151 7.33 3.60 16.68
C LEU A 151 7.95 3.86 18.06
N GLY A 152 7.55 4.97 18.68
CA GLY A 152 7.98 5.34 20.02
C GLY A 152 7.20 4.62 21.13
N ALA A 153 7.28 5.15 22.35
CA ALA A 153 6.50 4.65 23.47
C ALA A 153 4.99 4.63 23.13
N ASN A 154 4.29 3.59 23.58
CA ASN A 154 2.87 3.34 23.29
C ASN A 154 2.56 3.23 21.78
N ASN A 155 3.52 2.77 20.97
CA ASN A 155 3.39 2.65 19.51
C ASN A 155 3.08 3.98 18.80
N GLN A 156 3.60 5.09 19.33
CA GLN A 156 3.28 6.43 18.84
C GLN A 156 4.29 6.97 17.83
N VAL A 157 3.81 7.73 16.84
CA VAL A 157 4.63 8.38 15.82
C VAL A 157 4.02 9.72 15.40
N ALA A 158 4.86 10.76 15.29
CA ALA A 158 4.45 12.02 14.69
C ALA A 158 4.41 11.86 13.16
N VAL A 159 3.29 12.20 12.53
CA VAL A 159 3.04 11.95 11.09
C VAL A 159 2.84 13.24 10.30
N LEU A 160 2.26 14.26 10.95
CA LEU A 160 1.80 15.48 10.28
C LEU A 160 2.74 16.67 10.50
N THR A 161 2.88 17.50 9.47
CA THR A 161 3.55 18.81 9.54
C THR A 161 2.58 19.97 9.77
N THR A 162 1.30 19.79 9.42
CA THR A 162 0.21 20.74 9.66
C THR A 162 -1.08 20.01 10.01
N ASN A 163 -2.11 20.75 10.41
CA ASN A 163 -3.43 20.18 10.72
C ASN A 163 -3.99 19.31 9.58
N CYS A 164 -4.73 18.27 9.97
CA CYS A 164 -5.54 17.40 9.12
C CYS A 164 -6.98 17.32 9.65
N THR A 165 -7.90 16.81 8.84
CA THR A 165 -9.29 16.57 9.26
C THR A 165 -9.52 15.08 9.56
N PHE A 166 -10.06 14.78 10.74
CA PHE A 166 -10.43 13.45 11.20
C PHE A 166 -11.94 13.35 11.41
N VAL A 167 -12.49 12.14 11.30
CA VAL A 167 -13.85 11.88 11.80
C VAL A 167 -13.90 11.99 13.32
N ALA A 168 -14.98 12.55 13.87
CA ALA A 168 -15.08 12.84 15.30
C ALA A 168 -15.83 11.75 16.09
N THR A 169 -15.42 10.49 15.92
CA THR A 169 -15.95 9.31 16.63
C THR A 169 -14.81 8.37 17.01
N THR A 170 -15.04 7.42 17.90
CA THR A 170 -14.12 6.29 18.16
C THR A 170 -14.63 4.98 17.55
N ASP A 171 -15.88 4.95 17.08
CA ASP A 171 -16.51 3.78 16.46
C ASP A 171 -16.24 3.78 14.95
N VAL A 172 -15.62 2.70 14.46
CA VAL A 172 -15.29 2.49 13.05
C VAL A 172 -16.25 1.51 12.37
N GLY A 173 -17.34 1.11 13.04
CA GLY A 173 -18.30 0.14 12.52
C GLY A 173 -17.64 -1.22 12.29
N ASN A 174 -17.82 -1.77 11.09
CA ASN A 174 -17.24 -3.06 10.71
C ASN A 174 -15.82 -2.90 10.12
N GLY A 175 -15.20 -1.73 10.23
CA GLY A 175 -13.84 -1.48 9.80
C GLY A 175 -12.80 -2.02 10.77
N THR A 176 -11.62 -2.39 10.27
CA THR A 176 -10.47 -2.70 11.10
C THR A 176 -9.67 -1.43 11.38
N LEU A 177 -9.58 -1.07 12.66
CA LEU A 177 -8.82 0.11 13.12
C LEU A 177 -7.32 -0.20 13.13
N ILE A 178 -6.57 0.38 12.19
CA ILE A 178 -5.11 0.21 12.07
C ILE A 178 -4.37 1.23 12.93
N ALA A 179 -4.83 2.48 12.93
CA ALA A 179 -4.22 3.57 13.68
C ALA A 179 -5.25 4.59 14.15
N LYS A 180 -4.99 5.22 15.29
CA LYS A 180 -5.84 6.25 15.89
C LYS A 180 -5.03 7.44 16.36
N ARG A 181 -5.71 8.51 16.72
CA ARG A 181 -5.10 9.66 17.39
C ARG A 181 -4.78 9.29 18.83
N ALA A 182 -3.55 9.58 19.27
CA ALA A 182 -3.09 9.31 20.62
C ALA A 182 -3.83 10.13 21.69
N ASP A 183 -4.35 11.31 21.33
CA ASP A 183 -4.96 12.26 22.26
C ASP A 183 -6.41 11.92 22.64
N ASN A 184 -7.17 11.31 21.73
CA ASN A 184 -8.60 11.08 21.94
C ASN A 184 -9.16 9.80 21.28
N SER A 185 -8.30 8.93 20.76
CA SER A 185 -8.67 7.66 20.12
C SER A 185 -9.56 7.76 18.88
N GLN A 186 -9.74 8.94 18.28
CA GLN A 186 -10.41 9.06 16.98
C GLN A 186 -9.60 8.34 15.90
N PRO A 187 -10.24 7.67 14.93
CA PRO A 187 -9.54 6.86 13.95
C PRO A 187 -8.76 7.74 12.98
N TRP A 188 -7.61 7.23 12.58
CA TRP A 188 -6.75 7.85 11.58
C TRP A 188 -6.66 6.95 10.34
N ILE A 189 -6.38 5.67 10.58
CA ILE A 189 -6.27 4.64 9.54
C ILE A 189 -7.27 3.53 9.84
N VAL A 190 -8.17 3.28 8.89
CA VAL A 190 -9.21 2.24 8.99
C VAL A 190 -9.33 1.54 7.65
N GLU A 191 -9.43 0.21 7.66
CA GLU A 191 -9.65 -0.57 6.44
C GLU A 191 -10.97 -1.35 6.44
N TRP A 192 -11.50 -1.60 5.24
CA TRP A 192 -12.61 -2.52 5.00
C TRP A 192 -12.28 -3.43 3.81
N ALA A 193 -12.54 -4.73 3.98
CA ALA A 193 -12.42 -5.71 2.91
C ALA A 193 -13.59 -5.62 1.92
N PRO A 194 -13.43 -6.09 0.66
CA PRO A 194 -14.52 -6.16 -0.30
C PRO A 194 -15.75 -6.91 0.24
N GLY A 195 -16.94 -6.43 -0.06
CA GLY A 195 -18.22 -7.01 0.35
C GLY A 195 -18.65 -6.68 1.79
N VAL A 196 -17.79 -6.05 2.59
CA VAL A 196 -18.10 -5.65 3.97
C VAL A 196 -19.03 -4.44 3.96
N GLU A 197 -20.15 -4.53 4.69
CA GLU A 197 -20.99 -3.38 5.02
C GLU A 197 -20.22 -2.47 5.97
N PHE A 198 -20.20 -1.16 5.74
CA PHE A 198 -19.32 -0.26 6.49
C PHE A 198 -19.65 -0.20 7.99
N TYR A 199 -20.94 -0.13 8.31
CA TYR A 199 -21.46 -0.24 9.67
C TYR A 199 -22.90 -0.76 9.63
N ALA A 200 -23.37 -1.32 10.75
CA ALA A 200 -24.71 -1.89 10.84
C ALA A 200 -25.80 -0.87 10.42
N GLY A 201 -26.55 -1.20 9.38
CA GLY A 201 -27.65 -0.37 8.89
C GLY A 201 -27.24 0.73 7.91
N SER A 202 -25.96 0.78 7.51
CA SER A 202 -25.52 1.68 6.43
C SER A 202 -26.08 1.27 5.07
N VAL A 203 -26.34 -0.04 4.86
CA VAL A 203 -26.62 -0.74 3.59
C VAL A 203 -25.54 -0.62 2.50
N GLU A 204 -24.59 0.28 2.70
CA GLU A 204 -23.45 0.55 1.82
C GLU A 204 -22.32 -0.44 2.10
N LYS A 205 -21.70 -0.94 1.04
CA LYS A 205 -20.64 -1.94 1.11
C LYS A 205 -19.40 -1.52 0.33
N ALA A 206 -18.25 -1.96 0.77
CA ALA A 206 -16.99 -1.83 0.05
C ALA A 206 -17.01 -2.70 -1.23
N GLY A 207 -17.13 -2.12 -2.42
CA GLY A 207 -17.04 -2.84 -3.70
C GLY A 207 -15.65 -3.43 -3.98
N GLY A 208 -14.62 -2.73 -3.51
CA GLY A 208 -13.22 -3.16 -3.46
C GLY A 208 -12.61 -2.81 -2.10
N LYS A 209 -11.33 -3.09 -1.87
CA LYS A 209 -10.66 -2.74 -0.61
C LYS A 209 -10.75 -1.22 -0.36
N ARG A 210 -11.09 -0.81 0.87
CA ARG A 210 -11.17 0.59 1.27
C ARG A 210 -10.19 0.88 2.38
N LEU A 211 -9.50 2.01 2.27
CA LEU A 211 -8.62 2.52 3.31
C LEU A 211 -8.92 3.99 3.55
N LEU A 212 -9.41 4.33 4.73
CA LEU A 212 -9.35 5.71 5.21
C LEU A 212 -7.92 5.91 5.73
N PHE A 213 -7.20 6.90 5.20
CA PHE A 213 -5.94 7.37 5.76
C PHE A 213 -5.93 8.89 5.68
N SER A 214 -6.41 9.51 6.77
CA SER A 214 -6.59 10.96 6.83
C SER A 214 -5.26 11.71 6.60
N GLY A 215 -5.25 12.56 5.58
CA GLY A 215 -4.10 13.34 5.13
C GLY A 215 -4.54 14.60 4.39
N GLY A 216 -3.59 15.44 4.03
CA GLY A 216 -3.83 16.72 3.38
C GLY A 216 -4.25 17.83 4.34
N GLY A 217 -3.81 19.05 4.03
CA GLY A 217 -4.12 20.24 4.83
C GLY A 217 -5.62 20.57 4.85
N THR A 218 -6.04 21.30 5.88
CA THR A 218 -7.45 21.50 6.21
C THR A 218 -8.12 22.67 5.48
N SER A 219 -9.45 22.68 5.56
CA SER A 219 -10.27 23.70 4.92
C SER A 219 -9.99 25.14 5.33
N GLY A 220 -9.89 26.01 4.33
CA GLY A 220 -9.83 27.47 4.47
C GLY A 220 -8.42 28.06 4.56
N VAL A 221 -7.37 27.24 4.49
CA VAL A 221 -5.98 27.71 4.52
C VAL A 221 -5.09 26.94 3.53
N SER A 222 -5.19 25.60 3.49
CA SER A 222 -4.27 24.74 2.73
C SER A 222 -4.95 23.43 2.30
N ASP A 223 -6.18 23.52 1.77
CA ASP A 223 -7.00 22.35 1.42
C ASP A 223 -6.22 21.36 0.55
N GLY A 224 -5.97 20.17 1.09
CA GLY A 224 -5.26 19.10 0.38
C GLY A 224 -3.77 19.30 0.17
N THR A 225 -3.18 20.40 0.67
CA THR A 225 -1.72 20.58 0.66
C THR A 225 -1.02 19.41 1.35
N TYR A 226 0.11 18.98 0.79
CA TYR A 226 0.93 17.92 1.36
C TYR A 226 1.36 18.25 2.78
N ASN A 227 1.05 17.35 3.72
CA ASN A 227 1.24 17.60 5.15
C ASN A 227 1.82 16.41 5.91
N TYR A 228 2.46 15.46 5.22
CA TYR A 228 3.19 14.38 5.87
C TYR A 228 4.66 14.75 6.10
N ASN A 229 5.21 14.36 7.24
CA ASN A 229 6.66 14.33 7.45
C ASN A 229 7.25 13.03 6.85
N ASP A 230 8.53 12.76 7.08
CA ASP A 230 9.18 11.56 6.52
C ASP A 230 8.54 10.23 6.97
N ALA A 231 8.08 10.15 8.23
CA ALA A 231 7.36 8.98 8.71
C ALA A 231 6.01 8.84 8.01
N GLY A 232 5.22 9.92 7.93
CA GLY A 232 3.94 9.92 7.22
C GLY A 232 4.08 9.61 5.72
N LYS A 233 5.11 10.14 5.08
CA LYS A 233 5.46 9.83 3.69
C LYS A 233 5.70 8.34 3.51
N LYS A 234 6.53 7.74 4.37
CA LYS A 234 6.82 6.32 4.32
C LYS A 234 5.56 5.47 4.53
N MET A 235 4.75 5.81 5.54
CA MET A 235 3.48 5.13 5.79
C MET A 235 2.50 5.23 4.62
N PHE A 236 2.43 6.39 3.97
CA PHE A 236 1.58 6.59 2.79
C PHE A 236 2.01 5.70 1.62
N LEU A 237 3.31 5.61 1.35
CA LEU A 237 3.84 4.73 0.32
C LEU A 237 3.65 3.25 0.66
N ASN A 238 3.85 2.86 1.93
CA ASN A 238 3.55 1.51 2.40
C ASN A 238 2.06 1.17 2.24
N ALA A 239 1.16 2.13 2.52
CA ALA A 239 -0.28 1.96 2.31
C ALA A 239 -0.63 1.74 0.83
N ILE A 240 0.03 2.47 -0.08
CA ILE A 240 -0.14 2.27 -1.53
C ILE A 240 0.34 0.87 -1.93
N GLY A 241 1.54 0.45 -1.51
CA GLY A 241 2.04 -0.90 -1.77
C GLY A 241 1.11 -1.99 -1.25
N TYR A 242 0.60 -1.83 -0.02
CA TYR A 242 -0.37 -2.73 0.58
C TYR A 242 -1.69 -2.82 -0.20
N LEU A 243 -2.21 -1.70 -0.72
CA LEU A 243 -3.44 -1.66 -1.51
C LEU A 243 -3.26 -2.26 -2.91
N LEU A 244 -2.08 -2.08 -3.51
CA LEU A 244 -1.72 -2.67 -4.79
C LEU A 244 -1.35 -4.16 -4.69
N GLY A 245 -1.29 -4.72 -3.47
CA GLY A 245 -0.83 -6.10 -3.26
C GLY A 245 0.64 -6.29 -3.62
N ILE A 246 1.41 -5.20 -3.69
CA ILE A 246 2.85 -5.24 -3.95
C ILE A 246 3.50 -5.79 -2.69
N LYS A 247 3.95 -7.04 -2.76
CA LYS A 247 4.88 -7.56 -1.75
C LYS A 247 6.21 -6.83 -1.92
N PRO A 248 6.80 -6.26 -0.87
CA PRO A 248 8.14 -5.72 -0.95
C PRO A 248 9.09 -6.82 -1.45
N VAL A 249 9.82 -6.57 -2.54
CA VAL A 249 10.75 -7.55 -3.13
C VAL A 249 12.16 -7.21 -2.69
N ALA A 250 12.87 -8.17 -2.11
CA ALA A 250 14.28 -8.00 -1.76
C ALA A 250 15.11 -7.60 -2.99
N SER A 251 16.17 -6.81 -2.78
CA SER A 251 17.00 -6.23 -3.84
C SER A 251 18.47 -6.64 -3.69
N ASP A 252 19.35 -6.19 -4.59
CA ASP A 252 20.80 -6.45 -4.57
C ASP A 252 21.18 -7.94 -4.33
N PRO A 253 20.75 -8.86 -5.20
CA PRO A 253 20.99 -10.28 -5.02
C PRO A 253 22.47 -10.65 -5.20
N GLY A 254 22.97 -11.48 -4.30
CA GLY A 254 24.26 -12.16 -4.41
C GLY A 254 24.06 -13.66 -4.25
N PRO A 255 24.34 -14.49 -5.26
CA PRO A 255 24.82 -14.14 -6.61
C PRO A 255 23.80 -13.33 -7.42
N ALA A 256 24.32 -12.45 -8.30
CA ALA A 256 23.48 -11.65 -9.19
C ALA A 256 22.69 -12.51 -10.19
N GLU A 257 21.61 -11.97 -10.75
CA GLU A 257 20.85 -12.67 -11.79
C GLU A 257 21.72 -13.02 -13.00
N GLY A 258 21.64 -14.27 -13.44
CA GLY A 258 22.42 -14.78 -14.57
C GLY A 258 23.89 -15.03 -14.22
N ALA A 259 24.28 -14.97 -12.93
CA ALA A 259 25.64 -15.28 -12.50
C ALA A 259 26.03 -16.69 -12.96
N VAL A 260 27.20 -16.78 -13.55
CA VAL A 260 27.81 -18.04 -13.97
C VAL A 260 28.96 -18.42 -13.03
N ASP A 261 29.36 -19.68 -13.04
CA ASP A 261 30.46 -20.21 -12.22
C ASP A 261 30.23 -20.03 -10.71
N VAL A 262 28.97 -20.04 -10.28
CA VAL A 262 28.57 -20.00 -8.88
C VAL A 262 29.01 -21.30 -8.17
N PRO A 263 29.59 -21.24 -6.96
CA PRO A 263 29.92 -22.42 -6.15
C PRO A 263 28.71 -23.33 -5.92
N ARG A 264 28.95 -24.60 -5.62
CA ARG A 264 27.86 -25.56 -5.32
C ARG A 264 27.22 -25.35 -3.96
N ASP A 265 27.91 -24.63 -3.09
CA ASP A 265 27.53 -24.17 -1.76
C ASP A 265 27.42 -22.64 -1.74
N PRO A 266 26.55 -22.03 -2.58
CA PRO A 266 26.47 -20.58 -2.62
C PRO A 266 25.84 -20.06 -1.33
N VAL A 267 26.39 -18.99 -0.78
CA VAL A 267 25.68 -18.14 0.16
C VAL A 267 24.80 -17.20 -0.66
N LEU A 268 23.49 -17.45 -0.67
CA LEU A 268 22.52 -16.51 -1.22
C LEU A 268 22.44 -15.33 -0.26
N SER A 269 22.36 -14.12 -0.79
CA SER A 269 22.32 -12.87 -0.03
C SER A 269 21.47 -11.85 -0.76
N TRP A 270 20.80 -11.01 0.00
CA TRP A 270 19.96 -9.95 -0.54
C TRP A 270 20.00 -8.75 0.38
N LYS A 271 19.59 -7.61 -0.15
CA LYS A 271 19.26 -6.43 0.62
C LYS A 271 17.76 -6.44 0.88
N PRO A 272 17.35 -6.56 2.16
CA PRO A 272 15.94 -6.56 2.48
C PRO A 272 15.34 -5.18 2.19
N VAL A 273 14.04 -5.15 1.92
CA VAL A 273 13.35 -3.88 1.65
C VAL A 273 13.38 -2.99 2.89
N LEU A 274 13.31 -3.60 4.08
CA LEU A 274 13.34 -2.89 5.37
C LEU A 274 14.14 -3.67 6.41
N PRO A 275 14.73 -2.98 7.41
CA PRO A 275 15.42 -3.66 8.50
C PRO A 275 14.44 -4.52 9.32
N SER A 276 14.89 -5.69 9.77
CA SER A 276 14.15 -6.62 10.64
C SER A 276 12.91 -7.29 10.02
N GLN A 277 12.84 -7.38 8.68
CA GLN A 277 11.86 -8.25 8.03
C GLN A 277 12.26 -9.73 8.14
N LYS A 278 11.25 -10.59 8.09
CA LYS A 278 11.44 -12.04 7.95
C LYS A 278 11.41 -12.40 6.48
N HIS A 279 12.05 -13.50 6.12
CA HIS A 279 12.18 -13.90 4.71
C HIS A 279 11.73 -15.34 4.50
N ASP A 280 10.91 -15.56 3.47
CA ASP A 280 10.73 -16.88 2.90
C ASP A 280 11.64 -17.01 1.67
N VAL A 281 12.50 -18.02 1.70
CA VAL A 281 13.46 -18.32 0.65
C VAL A 281 12.92 -19.45 -0.20
N TYR A 282 12.80 -19.21 -1.49
CA TYR A 282 12.43 -20.24 -2.47
C TYR A 282 13.65 -20.53 -3.34
N LEU A 283 13.96 -21.81 -3.58
CA LEU A 283 15.08 -22.27 -4.39
C LEU A 283 14.70 -23.57 -5.11
N GLY A 284 14.87 -23.62 -6.43
CA GLY A 284 14.52 -24.78 -7.24
C GLY A 284 15.11 -24.74 -8.65
N THR A 285 14.93 -25.81 -9.43
CA THR A 285 15.40 -25.88 -10.83
C THR A 285 14.33 -25.52 -11.85
N SER A 286 13.12 -25.22 -11.40
CA SER A 286 11.96 -24.82 -12.22
C SER A 286 11.61 -23.37 -11.91
N LYS A 287 11.70 -22.51 -12.92
CA LYS A 287 11.35 -21.09 -12.81
C LYS A 287 9.89 -20.92 -12.41
N ASP A 288 8.99 -21.63 -13.08
CA ASP A 288 7.56 -21.51 -12.87
C ASP A 288 7.16 -21.93 -11.45
N ASP A 289 7.79 -22.97 -10.89
CA ASP A 289 7.52 -23.40 -9.52
C ASP A 289 8.02 -22.37 -8.50
N VAL A 290 9.23 -21.81 -8.71
CA VAL A 290 9.78 -20.75 -7.85
C VAL A 290 8.91 -19.50 -7.88
N ASP A 291 8.32 -19.16 -9.03
CA ASP A 291 7.43 -18.02 -9.18
C ASP A 291 6.05 -18.24 -8.58
N ALA A 292 5.50 -19.44 -8.68
CA ALA A 292 4.15 -19.75 -8.23
C ALA A 292 4.07 -20.16 -6.74
N ALA A 293 5.19 -20.58 -6.14
CA ALA A 293 5.19 -21.11 -4.78
C ALA A 293 4.79 -20.06 -3.72
N THR A 294 4.17 -20.54 -2.66
CA THR A 294 3.87 -19.79 -1.42
C THR A 294 4.12 -20.70 -0.22
N VAL A 295 4.13 -20.17 1.01
CA VAL A 295 4.22 -21.03 2.21
C VAL A 295 3.08 -22.06 2.28
N ALA A 296 1.87 -21.67 1.86
CA ALA A 296 0.70 -22.56 1.85
C ALA A 296 0.74 -23.60 0.71
N SER A 297 1.43 -23.28 -0.39
CA SER A 297 1.61 -24.16 -1.55
C SER A 297 3.06 -24.08 -2.03
N PRO A 298 3.99 -24.80 -1.37
CA PRO A 298 5.43 -24.58 -1.52
C PRO A 298 6.03 -25.14 -2.81
N LEU A 299 5.28 -25.93 -3.59
CA LEU A 299 5.70 -26.57 -4.85
C LEU A 299 7.09 -27.25 -4.79
N ASN A 300 7.49 -27.75 -3.62
CA ASN A 300 8.81 -28.32 -3.32
C ASN A 300 10.01 -27.38 -3.55
N VAL A 301 9.79 -26.06 -3.56
CA VAL A 301 10.84 -25.06 -3.73
C VAL A 301 10.98 -24.14 -2.52
N LEU A 302 10.13 -24.22 -1.50
CA LEU A 302 10.32 -23.50 -0.23
C LEU A 302 11.55 -24.07 0.51
N ALA A 303 12.62 -23.30 0.55
CA ALA A 303 13.92 -23.68 1.11
C ALA A 303 14.13 -23.16 2.53
N GLY A 304 13.54 -22.01 2.86
CA GLY A 304 13.53 -21.43 4.20
C GLY A 304 12.26 -20.61 4.42
N ALA A 305 11.72 -20.60 5.62
CA ALA A 305 10.50 -19.84 5.94
C ALA A 305 10.72 -18.95 7.17
N GLY A 306 10.28 -17.70 7.08
CA GLY A 306 10.28 -16.73 8.17
C GLY A 306 11.64 -16.44 8.82
N GLN A 307 12.74 -16.53 8.06
CA GLN A 307 14.09 -16.35 8.60
C GLN A 307 14.46 -14.88 8.82
N ASP A 308 15.29 -14.61 9.83
CA ASP A 308 15.69 -13.22 10.17
C ASP A 308 16.98 -12.77 9.44
N ALA A 309 17.74 -13.70 8.88
CA ALA A 309 19.01 -13.40 8.21
C ALA A 309 18.78 -12.97 6.76
N ASN A 310 19.57 -12.00 6.28
CA ASN A 310 19.57 -11.56 4.89
C ASN A 310 20.43 -12.46 3.97
N THR A 311 20.67 -13.70 4.43
CA THR A 311 21.50 -14.69 3.76
C THR A 311 20.90 -16.07 3.93
N PHE A 312 21.07 -16.93 2.94
CA PHE A 312 20.65 -18.32 2.98
C PHE A 312 21.71 -19.24 2.38
N GLU A 313 22.08 -20.27 3.13
CA GLU A 313 22.98 -21.33 2.67
C GLU A 313 22.15 -22.59 2.42
N PRO A 314 22.07 -23.09 1.17
CA PRO A 314 21.42 -24.36 0.88
C PRO A 314 22.05 -25.49 1.69
N ALA A 315 21.22 -26.33 2.31
CA ALA A 315 21.70 -27.44 3.14
C ALA A 315 22.48 -28.49 2.33
N ASP A 316 22.11 -28.67 1.06
CA ASP A 316 22.73 -29.60 0.13
C ASP A 316 23.52 -28.88 -0.96
N LEU A 317 24.57 -29.54 -1.45
CA LEU A 317 25.36 -29.05 -2.58
C LEU A 317 24.54 -29.07 -3.87
N LEU A 318 24.37 -27.90 -4.49
CA LEU A 318 23.75 -27.75 -5.80
C LEU A 318 24.45 -28.61 -6.86
N GLU A 319 23.72 -29.18 -7.81
CA GLU A 319 24.27 -30.02 -8.86
C GLU A 319 25.05 -29.19 -9.90
N TYR A 320 26.16 -29.76 -10.40
CA TYR A 320 26.92 -29.15 -11.49
C TYR A 320 26.09 -29.06 -12.78
N GLY A 321 26.21 -27.93 -13.49
CA GLY A 321 25.61 -27.76 -14.82
C GLY A 321 24.08 -27.67 -14.81
N LYS A 322 23.48 -27.39 -13.65
CA LYS A 322 22.06 -27.06 -13.52
C LYS A 322 21.88 -25.56 -13.41
N THR A 323 20.73 -25.10 -13.88
CA THR A 323 20.24 -23.76 -13.59
C THR A 323 19.35 -23.83 -12.36
N TYR A 324 19.63 -22.98 -11.38
CA TYR A 324 18.77 -22.80 -10.22
C TYR A 324 18.16 -21.42 -10.23
N TYR A 325 16.90 -21.38 -9.83
CA TYR A 325 16.09 -20.21 -9.62
C TYR A 325 15.86 -20.05 -8.14
N TRP A 326 15.94 -18.81 -7.67
CA TRP A 326 15.60 -18.49 -6.30
C TRP A 326 14.78 -17.20 -6.24
N ARG A 327 14.10 -17.00 -5.12
CA ARG A 327 13.28 -15.82 -4.83
C ARG A 327 13.23 -15.61 -3.33
N ILE A 328 13.14 -14.35 -2.92
CA ILE A 328 12.91 -13.96 -1.53
C ILE A 328 11.55 -13.27 -1.45
N ASP A 329 10.64 -13.85 -0.68
CA ASP A 329 9.44 -13.14 -0.24
C ASP A 329 9.74 -12.51 1.11
N GLU A 330 9.52 -11.20 1.19
CA GLU A 330 9.50 -10.48 2.45
C GLU A 330 8.20 -10.82 3.20
N VAL A 331 8.35 -11.40 4.39
CA VAL A 331 7.23 -11.86 5.24
C VAL A 331 6.86 -10.75 6.20
N ASN A 332 5.75 -10.09 5.86
CA ASN A 332 5.03 -9.26 6.81
C ASN A 332 4.15 -10.15 7.68
N THR A 333 4.35 -10.10 9.00
CA THR A 333 3.43 -10.74 9.95
C THR A 333 2.14 -9.91 10.02
N THR A 334 1.28 -10.02 9.02
CA THR A 334 -0.14 -9.74 9.22
C THR A 334 -0.75 -10.88 10.03
N PRO A 335 -1.45 -10.60 11.14
CA PRO A 335 -2.33 -11.59 11.74
C PRO A 335 -3.45 -11.85 10.74
N ASP A 336 -3.50 -13.06 10.17
CA ASP A 336 -4.69 -13.51 9.48
C ASP A 336 -5.87 -13.42 10.45
N ALA A 337 -6.95 -12.82 9.96
CA ALA A 337 -8.22 -12.74 10.67
C ALA A 337 -8.70 -14.16 11.03
N SER A 338 -8.61 -14.49 12.31
CA SER A 338 -9.34 -15.60 12.94
C SER A 338 -10.69 -15.13 13.43
#